data_AF-A0A5E4LDE5-F1
#
_entry.id   AF-A0A5E4LDE5-F1
#
_cell.length_a   1.000
_cell.length_b   1.000
_cell.length_c   1.000
_cell.angle_alpha   90.00
_cell.angle_beta   90.00
_cell.angle_gamma   90.00
#
_symmetry.space_group_name_H-M   'P 1'
#
loop_
_entity.id
_entity.type
_entity.pdbx_description
1 polymer ?
#
loop_
_entity_poly.entity_id
_entity_poly.type
_entity_poly.pdbx_seq_one_letter_code
_entity_poly.pdbx_strand_id
1 'polypeptide(L)'
;MMNAIVKIESNIVSDFNSYIQRETPTVSFVQDSAGYFRFSAELPSSAGLAEFGNFLLHTGYAISSIHAAATKEGETGTEVCFEKDGVQTCAVLSTLNVY
;
A
#
# COMPACT_ATOMS: atom_id res chain seq x y z
N MET A 1 -16.68 -14.61 3.31
CA MET A 1 -16.07 -13.54 2.51
C MET A 1 -14.62 -13.40 2.95
N MET A 2 -13.66 -13.72 2.07
CA MET A 2 -12.22 -13.60 2.35
C MET A 2 -11.84 -12.12 2.33
N ASN A 3 -11.16 -11.63 3.37
CA ASN A 3 -10.68 -10.25 3.36
C ASN A 3 -9.23 -10.23 2.87
N ALA A 4 -8.93 -9.35 1.91
CA ALA A 4 -7.56 -9.10 1.50
C ALA A 4 -6.98 -7.99 2.38
N ILE A 5 -5.83 -8.27 3.00
CA ILE A 5 -5.06 -7.26 3.71
C ILE A 5 -3.85 -6.89 2.86
N VAL A 6 -3.62 -5.61 2.58
CA VAL A 6 -2.43 -5.13 1.89
C VAL A 6 -1.43 -4.62 2.92
N LYS A 7 -0.20 -5.12 2.92
CA LYS A 7 0.88 -4.66 3.79
C LYS A 7 1.76 -3.66 3.06
N ILE A 8 2.16 -2.56 3.69
CA ILE A 8 3.08 -1.55 3.15
C ILE A 8 4.25 -1.32 4.11
N GLU A 9 5.47 -1.47 3.61
CA GLU A 9 6.73 -1.32 4.36
C GLU A 9 7.43 0.01 4.02
N SER A 10 6.97 1.14 4.60
CA SER A 10 7.56 2.45 4.32
C SER A 10 7.15 3.51 5.36
N ASN A 11 7.93 4.60 5.49
CA ASN A 11 7.58 5.76 6.30
C ASN A 11 6.40 6.57 5.72
N ILE A 12 6.04 6.37 4.45
CA ILE A 12 4.87 7.01 3.81
C ILE A 12 3.53 6.44 4.30
N VAL A 13 3.55 5.36 5.09
CA VAL A 13 2.36 4.66 5.58
C VAL A 13 1.38 5.59 6.29
N SER A 14 1.87 6.55 7.09
CA SER A 14 0.99 7.49 7.82
C SER A 14 0.22 8.42 6.87
N ASP A 15 0.86 8.90 5.82
CA ASP A 15 0.26 9.80 4.83
C ASP A 15 -0.75 9.05 3.98
N PHE A 16 -0.40 7.83 3.57
CA PHE A 16 -1.30 6.95 2.84
C PHE A 16 -2.52 6.54 3.69
N ASN A 17 -2.32 6.24 4.99
CA ASN A 17 -3.42 5.97 5.93
C ASN A 17 -4.39 7.15 6.01
N SER A 18 -3.86 8.37 6.12
CA SER A 18 -4.69 9.59 6.19
C SER A 18 -5.48 9.82 4.90
N TYR A 19 -4.87 9.52 3.74
CA TYR A 19 -5.55 9.57 2.44
C TYR A 19 -6.71 8.57 2.36
N ILE A 20 -6.45 7.30 2.66
CA ILE A 20 -7.47 6.23 2.55
C ILE A 20 -8.63 6.46 3.52
N GLN A 21 -8.38 6.92 4.74
CA GLN A 21 -9.45 7.26 5.68
C GLN A 21 -10.38 8.37 5.15
N ARG A 22 -9.84 9.30 4.36
CA ARG A 22 -10.61 10.40 3.77
C ARG A 22 -11.41 9.95 2.55
N GLU A 23 -10.79 9.18 1.65
CA GLU A 23 -11.42 8.78 0.38
C GLU A 23 -12.31 7.54 0.55
N THR A 24 -11.95 6.59 1.44
CA THR A 24 -12.64 5.31 1.65
C THR A 24 -12.69 4.92 3.14
N PRO A 25 -13.60 5.54 3.94
CA PRO A 25 -13.65 5.39 5.40
C PRO A 25 -14.03 3.98 5.91
N THR A 26 -14.39 3.05 5.02
CA THR A 26 -14.74 1.66 5.38
C THR A 26 -13.54 0.72 5.44
N VAL A 27 -12.34 1.18 5.07
CA VAL A 27 -11.09 0.41 5.13
C VAL A 27 -10.55 0.38 6.57
N SER A 28 -10.32 -0.81 7.13
CA SER A 28 -9.76 -0.98 8.50
C SER A 28 -8.22 -1.06 8.48
N PHE A 29 -7.57 -0.49 9.49
CA PHE A 29 -6.11 -0.27 9.57
C PHE A 29 -5.50 -0.84 10.86
N VAL A 30 -4.27 -1.37 10.76
CA VAL A 30 -3.40 -1.69 11.93
C VAL A 30 -2.15 -0.81 11.84
N GLN A 31 -1.91 -0.01 12.88
CA GLN A 31 -0.74 0.85 13.01
C GLN A 31 0.39 0.07 13.67
N ASP A 32 1.45 -0.18 12.91
CA ASP A 32 2.82 -0.15 13.38
C ASP A 32 3.70 0.25 12.19
N SER A 33 5.03 0.32 12.33
CA SER A 33 5.98 0.74 11.29
C SER A 33 5.86 0.04 9.91
N ALA A 34 4.99 -0.97 9.80
CA ALA A 34 4.43 -1.51 8.58
C ALA A 34 2.88 -1.40 8.63
N GLY A 35 2.29 -0.69 7.67
CA GLY A 35 0.84 -0.48 7.64
C GLY A 35 0.11 -1.63 6.97
N TYR A 36 -1.02 -2.04 7.52
CA TYR A 36 -1.90 -3.04 6.91
C TYR A 36 -3.27 -2.43 6.56
N PHE A 37 -3.76 -2.66 5.34
CA PHE A 37 -5.04 -2.17 4.82
C PHE A 37 -5.99 -3.33 4.55
N ARG A 38 -7.15 -3.38 5.21
CA ARG A 38 -8.17 -4.39 4.91
C ARG A 38 -9.19 -3.86 3.90
N PHE A 39 -9.18 -4.40 2.69
CA PHE A 39 -10.22 -4.13 1.70
C PHE A 39 -11.43 -5.03 1.94
N SER A 40 -12.63 -4.55 1.59
CA SER A 40 -13.80 -5.43 1.55
C SER A 40 -13.53 -6.54 0.53
N ALA A 41 -14.03 -7.74 0.83
CA ALA A 41 -13.75 -9.01 0.14
C ALA A 41 -14.00 -9.05 -1.38
N GLU A 42 -14.51 -7.98 -1.97
CA GLU A 42 -14.88 -7.87 -3.38
C GLU A 42 -13.77 -7.26 -4.24
N LEU A 43 -12.68 -6.78 -3.63
CA LEU A 43 -11.58 -6.14 -4.35
C LEU A 43 -10.31 -7.02 -4.31
N PRO A 44 -9.85 -7.57 -5.46
CA PRO A 44 -8.59 -8.32 -5.53
C PRO A 44 -7.39 -7.42 -5.19
N SER A 45 -6.25 -8.04 -4.85
CA SER A 45 -4.96 -7.39 -4.50
C SER A 45 -4.54 -6.21 -5.40
N SER A 46 -4.99 -6.19 -6.66
CA SER A 46 -4.80 -5.08 -7.60
C SER A 46 -5.45 -3.77 -7.18
N ALA A 47 -6.51 -3.80 -6.35
CA ALA A 47 -7.16 -2.60 -5.84
C ALA A 47 -6.27 -1.84 -4.86
N GLY A 48 -5.52 -2.54 -4.01
CA GLY A 48 -4.57 -1.88 -3.10
C GLY A 48 -3.42 -1.18 -3.82
N LEU A 49 -2.93 -1.78 -4.90
CA LEU A 49 -1.94 -1.14 -5.78
C LEU A 49 -2.53 0.08 -6.49
N ALA A 50 -3.77 0.00 -6.97
CA ALA A 50 -4.45 1.12 -7.61
C ALA A 50 -4.66 2.30 -6.64
N GLU A 51 -5.12 2.02 -5.42
CA GLU A 51 -5.30 3.04 -4.38
C GLU A 51 -3.98 3.65 -3.93
N PHE A 52 -2.91 2.85 -3.79
CA PHE A 52 -1.57 3.36 -3.52
C PHE A 52 -1.06 4.24 -4.67
N GLY A 53 -1.30 3.85 -5.92
CA GLY A 53 -1.01 4.68 -7.09
C GLY A 53 -1.78 6.01 -7.11
N ASN A 54 -3.09 5.97 -6.79
CA ASN A 54 -3.91 7.17 -6.68
C ASN A 54 -3.40 8.11 -5.59
N PHE A 55 -3.01 7.58 -4.43
CA PHE A 55 -2.39 8.36 -3.37
C PHE A 55 -1.11 9.05 -3.83
N LEU A 56 -0.20 8.34 -4.48
CA LEU A 56 1.06 8.90 -5.00
C LEU A 56 0.78 10.07 -5.96
N LEU A 57 -0.18 9.90 -6.87
CA LEU A 57 -0.60 10.96 -7.80
C LEU A 57 -1.18 12.19 -7.07
N HIS A 58 -2.06 11.98 -6.08
CA HIS A 58 -2.69 13.08 -5.33
C HIS A 58 -1.71 13.86 -4.45
N THR A 59 -0.61 13.23 -4.05
CA THR A 59 0.39 13.84 -3.16
C THR A 59 1.63 14.33 -3.90
N GLY A 60 1.64 14.24 -5.23
CA GLY A 60 2.69 14.76 -6.10
C GLY A 60 3.93 13.89 -6.20
N TYR A 61 3.85 12.61 -5.85
CA TYR A 61 4.92 11.66 -6.12
C TYR A 61 4.86 11.16 -7.57
N ALA A 62 6.02 10.98 -8.19
CA ALA A 62 6.16 10.34 -9.48
C ALA A 62 6.63 8.89 -9.29
N ILE A 63 5.93 7.92 -9.89
CA ILE A 63 6.38 6.52 -9.86
C ILE A 63 7.62 6.38 -10.75
N SER A 64 8.73 5.90 -10.17
CA SER A 64 9.99 5.69 -10.89
C SER A 64 10.15 4.26 -11.39
N SER A 65 9.66 3.26 -10.63
CA SER A 65 9.73 1.86 -11.03
C SER A 65 8.74 0.99 -10.25
N ILE A 66 8.34 -0.14 -10.86
CA ILE A 66 7.50 -1.17 -10.23
C ILE A 66 8.11 -2.53 -10.57
N HIS A 67 8.33 -3.38 -9.57
CA HIS A 67 8.86 -4.73 -9.78
C HIS A 67 8.43 -5.70 -8.67
N ALA A 68 8.61 -7.00 -8.90
CA ALA A 68 8.32 -8.01 -7.89
C ALA A 68 9.38 -7.96 -6.78
N ALA A 69 8.94 -8.03 -5.52
CA ALA A 69 9.81 -8.06 -4.35
C ALA A 69 9.20 -8.93 -3.25
N ALA A 70 10.01 -9.37 -2.29
CA ALA A 70 9.51 -10.05 -1.10
C ALA A 70 9.35 -9.04 0.05
N THR A 71 8.35 -9.26 0.91
CA THR A 71 8.30 -8.56 2.20
C THR A 71 9.44 -9.02 3.10
N LYS A 72 9.67 -8.31 4.22
CA LYS A 72 10.65 -8.73 5.25
C LYS A 72 10.34 -10.11 5.83
N GLU A 73 9.08 -10.53 5.78
CA GLU A 73 8.58 -11.82 6.24
C GLU A 73 8.64 -12.92 5.16
N GLY A 74 9.06 -12.58 3.93
CA GLY A 74 9.22 -13.54 2.83
C GLY A 74 7.97 -13.76 1.98
N GLU A 75 6.94 -12.93 2.13
CA GLU A 75 5.72 -12.99 1.32
C GLU A 75 5.96 -12.37 -0.06
N THR A 76 5.27 -12.89 -1.08
CA THR A 76 5.27 -12.26 -2.39
C THR A 76 4.61 -10.88 -2.33
N GLY A 77 5.33 -9.86 -2.76
CA GLY A 77 4.85 -8.50 -2.88
C GLY A 77 5.27 -7.83 -4.19
N THR A 78 4.92 -6.56 -4.31
CA THR A 78 5.27 -5.66 -5.40
C THR A 78 5.96 -4.45 -4.81
N GLU A 79 7.23 -4.22 -5.14
CA GLU A 79 7.91 -2.98 -4.81
C GLU A 79 7.51 -1.89 -5.79
N VAL A 80 7.08 -0.76 -5.24
CA VAL A 80 6.80 0.47 -5.97
C VAL A 80 7.78 1.52 -5.46
N CYS A 81 8.69 1.96 -6.32
CA CYS A 81 9.57 3.08 -6.05
C CYS A 81 9.01 4.35 -6.69
N PHE A 82 9.07 5.43 -5.94
CA PHE A 82 8.52 6.72 -6.30
C PHE A 82 9.41 7.85 -5.79
N GLU A 83 9.35 9.00 -6.45
CA GLU A 83 10.19 10.16 -6.17
C GLU A 83 9.32 11.39 -5.89
N LYS A 84 9.75 12.20 -4.93
CA LYS A 84 9.23 13.55 -4.71
C LYS A 84 10.37 14.45 -4.25
N ASP A 85 10.43 15.65 -4.84
CA ASP A 85 11.45 16.66 -4.52
C ASP A 85 12.90 16.11 -4.61
N GLY A 86 13.17 15.20 -5.55
CA GLY A 86 14.49 14.60 -5.75
C GLY A 86 14.82 13.42 -4.82
N VAL A 87 13.89 13.02 -3.94
CA VAL A 87 14.08 11.93 -2.99
C VAL A 87 13.30 10.71 -3.43
N GLN A 88 14.01 9.62 -3.73
CA GLN A 88 13.41 8.33 -4.03
C GLN A 88 13.06 7.57 -2.73
N THR A 89 11.88 6.98 -2.70
CA THR A 89 11.40 6.08 -1.64
C THR A 89 10.75 4.87 -2.30
N CYS A 90 10.95 3.69 -1.71
CA CYS A 90 10.32 2.46 -2.18
C CYS A 90 9.41 1.89 -1.09
N ALA A 91 8.33 1.24 -1.51
CA ALA A 91 7.40 0.54 -0.64
C ALA A 91 7.06 -0.81 -1.24
N VAL A 92 7.14 -1.87 -0.44
CA VAL A 92 6.70 -3.21 -0.86
C VAL A 92 5.26 -3.42 -0.42
N LEU A 93 4.40 -3.76 -1.39
CA LEU A 93 3.00 -4.08 -1.19
C LEU A 93 2.78 -5.60 -1.29
N SER A 94 2.40 -6.27 -0.21
CA SER A 94 1.96 -7.69 -0.26
C SER A 94 0.49 -7.83 0.07
N THR A 95 -0.13 -8.91 -0.40
CA THR A 95 -1.48 -9.28 0.07
C THR A 95 -1.41 -10.45 1.04
N LEU A 96 -2.02 -10.26 2.19
CA LEU A 96 -2.24 -11.26 3.23
C LEU A 96 -3.70 -11.69 3.20
N ASN A 97 -3.90 -13.02 3.14
CA ASN A 97 -5.21 -13.61 3.38
C ASN A 97 -5.38 -13.80 4.89
N VAL A 98 -6.40 -13.18 5.46
CA VAL A 98 -6.79 -13.43 6.86
C VAL A 98 -8.04 -14.31 6.87
N TYR A 99 -7.90 -15.49 7.46
CA TYR A 99 -8.95 -16.49 7.66
C TYR A 99 -9.73 -16.24 8.95
#